data_AF-A0A9D6YH49-F1
#
_entry.id   AF-A0A9D6YH49-F1
#
_cell.length_a   1.000
_cell.length_b   1.000
_cell.length_c   1.000
_cell.angle_alpha   90.00
_cell.angle_beta   90.00
_cell.angle_gamma   90.00
#
_symmetry.space_group_name_H-M   'P 1'
#
loop_
_entity.id
_entity.type
_entity.pdbx_description
1 polymer ?
#
loop_
_entity_poly.entity_id
_entity_poly.type
_entity_poly.pdbx_seq_one_letter_code
_entity_poly.pdbx_strand_id
1 'polypeptide(L)'
;MRDKAAALFDTGEPCGAEANMAKYLAAEAAWEAGNACIDCHGGYGFAEEYDIERKFRECRLYKTAPVNNNLVLAYVGEHVLGMPRSY
;
A
#
# COMPACT_ATOMS: atom_id res chain seq x y z
N MET A 1 -4.00 12.13 -1.42
CA MET A 1 -3.04 11.66 -2.47
C MET A 1 -3.72 10.78 -3.51
N ARG A 2 -4.50 9.75 -3.13
CA ARG A 2 -5.26 8.91 -4.08
C ARG A 2 -6.06 9.72 -5.12
N ASP A 3 -6.89 10.65 -4.66
CA ASP A 3 -7.76 11.42 -5.58
C ASP A 3 -6.96 12.33 -6.52
N LYS A 4 -5.84 12.87 -6.04
CA LYS A 4 -4.90 13.65 -6.87
C LYS A 4 -4.25 12.75 -7.94
N ALA A 5 -3.81 11.55 -7.56
CA ALA A 5 -3.22 10.59 -8.50
C ALA A 5 -4.22 10.22 -9.60
N ALA A 6 -5.48 9.94 -9.24
CA ALA A 6 -6.55 9.64 -10.18
C ALA A 6 -6.84 10.83 -11.12
N ALA A 7 -6.99 12.03 -10.57
CA ALA A 7 -7.24 13.22 -11.38
C ALA A 7 -6.12 13.50 -12.40
N LEU A 8 -4.84 13.39 -11.99
CA LEU A 8 -3.70 13.55 -12.90
C LEU A 8 -3.69 12.48 -13.99
N PHE A 9 -3.98 11.23 -13.64
CA PHE A 9 -4.08 10.13 -14.60
C PHE A 9 -5.19 10.37 -15.64
N ASP A 10 -6.38 10.78 -15.18
CA ASP A 10 -7.54 11.04 -16.04
C ASP A 10 -7.31 12.20 -17.02
N THR A 11 -6.48 13.19 -16.63
CA THR A 11 -6.09 14.30 -17.50
C THR A 11 -4.85 14.02 -18.35
N GLY A 12 -4.25 12.83 -18.25
CA GLY A 12 -3.04 12.46 -18.99
C GLY A 12 -1.76 13.15 -18.50
N GLU A 13 -1.79 13.73 -17.30
CA GLU A 13 -0.65 14.41 -16.68
C GLU A 13 0.26 13.40 -15.95
N PRO A 14 1.57 13.70 -15.76
CA PRO A 14 2.44 12.85 -14.99
C PRO A 14 1.93 12.62 -13.56
N CYS A 15 1.63 11.37 -13.21
CA CYS A 15 1.04 10.99 -11.92
C CYS A 15 1.89 9.98 -11.13
N GLY A 16 3.12 9.69 -11.60
CA GLY A 16 3.95 8.61 -11.08
C GLY A 16 4.27 8.74 -9.58
N ALA A 17 4.59 9.94 -9.11
CA ALA A 17 4.88 10.18 -7.70
C ALA A 17 3.64 10.01 -6.82
N GLU A 18 2.53 10.65 -7.18
CA GLU A 18 1.27 10.58 -6.46
C GLU A 18 0.71 9.16 -6.42
N ALA A 19 0.76 8.42 -7.53
CA ALA A 19 0.26 7.05 -7.60
C ALA A 19 1.09 6.10 -6.72
N ASN A 20 2.41 6.21 -6.78
CA ASN A 20 3.31 5.42 -5.93
C ASN A 20 3.08 5.71 -4.44
N MET A 21 3.08 6.99 -4.04
CA MET A 21 2.84 7.38 -2.64
C MET A 21 1.44 6.97 -2.16
N ALA A 22 0.41 7.12 -3.00
CA ALA A 22 -0.95 6.70 -2.66
C ALA A 22 -1.04 5.19 -2.45
N LYS A 23 -0.43 4.38 -3.33
CA LYS A 23 -0.39 2.92 -3.20
C LYS A 23 0.38 2.50 -1.95
N TYR A 24 1.52 3.12 -1.67
CA TYR A 24 2.32 2.83 -0.47
C TYR A 24 1.50 3.06 0.80
N LEU A 25 0.91 4.25 0.94
CA LEU A 25 0.11 4.61 2.11
C LEU A 25 -1.12 3.70 2.27
N ALA A 26 -1.81 3.38 1.18
CA ALA A 26 -2.95 2.46 1.22
C ALA A 26 -2.53 1.05 1.65
N ALA A 27 -1.38 0.56 1.19
CA ALA A 27 -0.85 -0.74 1.56
C ALA A 27 -0.41 -0.81 3.04
N GLU A 28 0.22 0.25 3.57
CA GLU A 28 0.55 0.35 5.00
C GLU A 28 -0.74 0.38 5.85
N ALA A 29 -1.69 1.24 5.49
CA ALA A 29 -2.96 1.35 6.22
C ALA A 29 -3.77 0.05 6.22
N ALA A 30 -3.84 -0.65 5.08
CA ALA A 30 -4.52 -1.95 4.99
C ALA A 30 -3.84 -3.00 5.89
N TRP A 31 -2.51 -3.00 5.94
CA TRP A 31 -1.75 -3.90 6.80
C TRP A 31 -1.99 -3.61 8.28
N GLU A 32 -1.92 -2.35 8.70
CA GLU A 32 -2.20 -1.96 10.09
C GLU A 32 -3.64 -2.30 10.49
N ALA A 33 -4.63 -1.99 9.64
CA ALA A 33 -6.03 -2.33 9.88
C ALA A 33 -6.25 -3.85 9.98
N GLY A 34 -5.58 -4.64 9.14
CA GLY A 34 -5.62 -6.09 9.19
C GLY A 34 -5.09 -6.65 10.52
N ASN A 35 -3.95 -6.14 10.99
CA ASN A 35 -3.38 -6.54 12.29
C ASN A 35 -4.32 -6.17 13.45
N ALA A 36 -4.83 -4.93 13.45
CA ALA A 36 -5.77 -4.50 14.48
C ALA A 36 -7.05 -5.36 14.52
N CYS A 37 -7.53 -5.80 13.36
CA CYS A 37 -8.70 -6.68 13.27
C CYS A 37 -8.42 -8.08 13.85
N ILE A 38 -7.26 -8.67 13.52
CA ILE A 38 -6.80 -9.94 14.10
C ILE A 38 -6.67 -9.83 15.62
N ASP A 39 -6.00 -8.80 16.12
CA ASP A 39 -5.79 -8.60 17.56
C ASP A 39 -7.12 -8.43 18.31
N CYS A 40 -8.08 -7.72 17.72
CA CYS A 40 -9.40 -7.50 18.30
C CYS A 40 -10.22 -8.79 18.42
N HIS A 41 -10.12 -9.70 17.46
CA HIS A 41 -10.92 -10.95 17.43
C HIS A 41 -10.18 -12.14 18.03
N GLY A 42 -8.89 -12.00 18.35
CA GLY A 42 -8.07 -13.08 18.90
C GLY A 42 -8.07 -14.31 17.99
N GLY A 43 -8.30 -15.50 18.57
CA GLY A 43 -8.36 -16.75 17.81
C GLY A 43 -9.42 -16.75 16.69
N TYR A 44 -10.53 -16.03 16.86
CA TYR A 44 -11.57 -15.92 15.83
C TYR A 44 -11.13 -15.08 14.62
N GLY A 45 -10.08 -14.25 14.76
CA GLY A 45 -9.48 -13.57 13.62
C GLY A 45 -8.91 -14.52 12.57
N PHE A 46 -8.61 -15.76 12.96
CA PHE A 46 -8.11 -16.82 12.07
C PHE A 46 -9.19 -17.80 11.60
N ALA A 47 -10.42 -17.66 12.08
CA ALA A 47 -11.53 -18.52 11.66
C ALA A 47 -12.09 -18.07 10.31
N GLU A 48 -12.51 -19.04 9.48
CA GLU A 48 -13.14 -18.75 8.17
C GLU A 48 -14.50 -18.06 8.32
N GLU A 49 -15.17 -18.22 9.46
CA GLU A 49 -16.53 -17.75 9.73
C GLU A 49 -16.71 -16.22 9.61
N TYR A 50 -15.65 -15.45 9.84
CA TYR A 50 -15.66 -13.99 9.75
C TYR A 50 -14.86 -13.45 8.56
N ASP A 51 -14.23 -14.32 7.76
CA ASP A 51 -13.36 -13.97 6.62
C ASP A 51 -12.19 -13.00 6.93
N ILE A 52 -11.94 -12.70 8.22
CA ILE A 52 -10.87 -11.78 8.66
C ILE A 52 -9.51 -12.32 8.19
N GLU A 53 -9.32 -13.62 8.36
CA GLU A 53 -8.10 -14.34 8.00
C GLU A 53 -7.81 -14.18 6.48
N ARG A 54 -8.85 -14.26 5.65
CA ARG A 54 -8.75 -14.08 4.20
C ARG A 54 -8.36 -12.67 3.85
N LYS A 55 -9.02 -11.67 4.47
CA LYS A 55 -8.70 -10.26 4.25
C LYS A 55 -7.30 -9.89 4.73
N PHE A 56 -6.84 -10.48 5.82
CA PHE A 56 -5.49 -10.28 6.32
C PHE A 56 -4.42 -10.72 5.31
N ARG A 57 -4.62 -11.87 4.64
CA ARG A 57 -3.72 -12.31 3.55
C ARG A 57 -3.72 -11.35 2.36
N GLU A 58 -4.89 -10.81 2.00
CA GLU A 58 -4.99 -9.78 0.94
C GLU A 58 -4.23 -8.51 1.32
N CYS A 59 -4.30 -8.06 2.59
CA CYS A 59 -3.52 -6.91 3.06
C CYS A 59 -2.00 -7.12 2.90
N ARG A 60 -1.52 -8.36 3.11
CA ARG A 60 -0.10 -8.68 2.90
C ARG A 60 0.31 -8.56 1.43
N LEU A 61 -0.56 -8.95 0.50
CA LEU A 61 -0.30 -8.86 -0.94
C LEU A 61 -0.01 -7.41 -1.37
N TYR A 62 -0.72 -6.43 -0.83
CA TYR A 62 -0.50 -5.03 -1.19
C TYR A 62 0.87 -4.51 -0.79
N LYS A 63 1.59 -5.15 0.15
CA LYS A 63 2.98 -4.79 0.49
C LYS A 63 3.97 -5.13 -0.64
N THR A 64 3.64 -6.12 -1.47
CA THR A 64 4.55 -6.70 -2.45
C THR A 64 4.12 -6.46 -3.89
N ALA A 65 2.82 -6.48 -4.18
CA ALA A 65 2.25 -6.31 -5.52
C ALA A 65 1.35 -5.05 -5.58
N PRO A 66 1.19 -4.43 -6.76
CA PRO A 66 1.87 -4.72 -8.03
C PRO A 66 3.34 -4.28 -8.07
N VAL A 67 3.77 -3.46 -7.11
CA VAL A 67 5.17 -3.04 -6.91
C VAL A 67 5.48 -3.12 -5.41
N ASN A 68 6.66 -3.62 -5.05
CA ASN A 68 7.06 -3.73 -3.65
C ASN A 68 7.18 -2.35 -3.00
N ASN A 69 6.75 -2.21 -1.74
CA ASN A 69 6.83 -0.93 -1.01
C ASN A 69 8.26 -0.37 -0.91
N ASN A 70 9.29 -1.22 -0.85
CA ASN A 70 10.69 -0.77 -0.85
C ASN A 70 11.08 -0.13 -2.19
N LEU A 71 10.55 -0.62 -3.31
CA LEU A 71 10.79 -0.02 -4.63
C LEU A 71 10.05 1.31 -4.76
N VAL A 72 8.85 1.42 -4.18
CA VAL A 72 8.13 2.70 -4.10
C VAL A 72 8.95 3.72 -3.30
N LEU A 73 9.49 3.34 -2.14
CA LEU A 73 10.34 4.22 -1.33
C LEU A 73 11.62 4.62 -2.07
N ALA A 74 12.25 3.68 -2.79
CA ALA A 74 13.41 3.98 -3.62
C ALA A 74 13.07 4.98 -4.74
N TYR A 75 11.93 4.80 -5.42
CA TYR A 75 11.43 5.73 -6.44
C TYR A 75 11.21 7.14 -5.87
N VAL A 76 10.59 7.25 -4.70
CA VAL A 76 10.37 8.54 -4.04
C VAL A 76 11.69 9.19 -3.64
N GLY A 77 12.62 8.40 -3.06
CA GLY A 77 13.95 8.89 -2.70
C GLY A 77 14.70 9.47 -3.90
N GLU A 78 14.78 8.72 -5.00
CA GLU A 78 15.51 9.14 -6.20
C GLU A 78 14.81 10.25 -6.97
N HIS A 79 13.54 10.05 -7.34
CA HIS A 79 12.87 10.90 -8.33
C HIS A 79 12.09 12.07 -7.74
N VAL A 80 11.75 12.03 -6.44
CA VAL A 80 10.99 13.09 -5.78
C VAL A 80 11.90 13.90 -4.84
N LEU A 81 12.75 13.22 -4.08
CA LEU A 81 13.62 13.87 -3.08
C LEU A 81 15.04 14.15 -3.60
N GLY A 82 15.40 13.68 -4.80
CA GLY A 82 16.70 13.93 -5.42
C GLY A 82 17.87 13.23 -4.71
N MET A 83 17.59 12.16 -3.96
CA MET A 83 18.63 11.37 -3.31
C MET A 83 19.38 10.51 -4.35
N PRO A 84 20.64 10.15 -4.10
CA PRO A 84 21.34 9.18 -4.93
C PRO A 84 20.58 7.85 -5.00
N ARG A 85 20.62 7.20 -6.16
CA ARG A 85 19.98 5.91 -6.39
C ARG A 85 20.51 4.86 -5.42
N SER A 86 19.58 4.16 -4.74
CA SER A 86 19.91 3.22 -3.65
C SER A 86 20.36 1.82 -4.12
N TYR A 87 20.09 1.43 -5.37
CA TYR A 87 20.57 0.21 -6.06
C TYR A 87 20.12 0.18 -7.53
#